data_AF-A0A7W5E112-F1
#
_entry.id   AF-A0A7W5E112-F1
#
_cell.length_a   1.000
_cell.length_b   1.000
_cell.length_c   1.000
_cell.angle_alpha   90.00
_cell.angle_beta   90.00
_cell.angle_gamma   90.00
#
_symmetry.space_group_name_H-M   'P 1'
#
loop_
_entity.id
_entity.type
_entity.pdbx_description
1 polymer ?
#
loop_
_entity_poly.entity_id
_entity_poly.type
_entity_poly.pdbx_seq_one_letter_code
_entity_poly.pdbx_strand_id
1 'polypeptide(L)'
;MAVLNSSDPLHASDEIDSLHENQQIAQTLDEIAQLLNDQKASEFRVRAYHAAAKTIRSLPTSVRVLVEHDGIEGLIALPSVGNSIANLVQQYLQTGRMSLLDRLRGESHAETLFSTVPGIGRELSHRIHEHLHIETLAELDAAAWEGRLERVPGIGRKRVQAIKDSLAVKLTEGSPSQPGAEIDEGKAVPIKELLDIDEEYREKAIAGQLPKISPSKFNPKNIAWLPILHTERGGRHYTAMFSNTARAHELNTTHDWVVIFRDDAQSHGRWTVITSQFGKLQGCRIVRGREDECREHYTTHCNFHQPVAGQSPYPELPSMWEEGHGRITPN
;
A
#
# COMPACT_ATOMS: atom_id res chain seq x y z
N MET A 1 -41.45 -32.75 -30.49
CA MET A 1 -40.87 -32.89 -29.13
C MET A 1 -39.42 -33.31 -29.28
N ALA A 2 -38.49 -32.36 -29.21
CA ALA A 2 -37.07 -32.65 -29.04
C ALA A 2 -36.63 -31.84 -27.83
N VAL A 3 -36.53 -32.53 -26.70
CA VAL A 3 -35.99 -32.02 -25.45
C VAL A 3 -34.47 -32.02 -25.63
N LEU A 4 -33.88 -30.84 -25.79
CA LEU A 4 -32.45 -30.66 -25.67
C LEU A 4 -32.15 -30.18 -24.23
N ASN A 5 -32.20 -31.12 -23.29
CA ASN A 5 -31.51 -30.96 -22.02
C ASN A 5 -30.05 -31.34 -22.25
N SER A 6 -29.21 -30.37 -22.64
CA SER A 6 -27.76 -30.52 -22.58
C SER A 6 -27.29 -29.98 -21.22
N SER A 7 -27.51 -30.77 -20.17
CA SER A 7 -26.92 -30.53 -18.85
C SER A 7 -25.59 -31.28 -18.79
N ASP A 8 -24.54 -30.71 -19.38
CA ASP A 8 -23.18 -31.21 -19.20
C ASP A 8 -22.71 -30.87 -17.77
N PRO A 9 -22.41 -31.86 -16.92
CA PRO A 9 -22.08 -31.62 -15.51
C PRO A 9 -20.81 -30.79 -15.29
N LEU A 10 -19.88 -30.82 -16.25
CA LEU A 10 -18.58 -30.12 -16.17
C LEU A 10 -18.73 -28.60 -16.43
N HIS A 11 -19.63 -28.19 -17.32
CA HIS A 11 -19.91 -26.77 -17.53
C HIS A 11 -20.70 -26.15 -16.38
N ALA A 12 -21.61 -26.93 -15.78
CA ALA A 12 -22.37 -26.47 -14.62
C ALA A 12 -21.49 -26.26 -13.37
N SER A 13 -20.44 -27.06 -13.16
CA SER A 13 -19.51 -26.85 -12.04
C SER A 13 -18.65 -25.60 -12.21
N ASP A 14 -18.11 -25.37 -13.41
CA ASP A 14 -17.30 -24.18 -13.70
C ASP A 14 -18.13 -22.89 -13.63
N GLU A 15 -19.40 -22.93 -14.06
CA GLU A 15 -20.34 -21.81 -13.90
C GLU A 15 -20.70 -21.53 -12.42
N ILE A 16 -20.87 -22.57 -11.60
CA ILE A 16 -21.15 -22.42 -10.16
C ILE A 16 -19.93 -21.88 -9.42
N ASP A 17 -18.73 -22.38 -9.70
CA ASP A 17 -17.48 -21.94 -9.08
C ASP A 17 -17.14 -20.50 -9.46
N SER A 18 -17.40 -20.11 -10.70
CA SER A 18 -17.16 -18.75 -11.20
C SER A 18 -18.19 -17.72 -10.70
N LEU A 19 -19.43 -18.13 -10.39
CA LEU A 19 -20.40 -17.28 -9.70
C LEU A 19 -20.14 -17.21 -8.18
N HIS A 20 -19.57 -18.25 -7.60
CA HIS A 20 -19.06 -18.20 -6.23
C HIS A 20 -17.91 -17.19 -6.10
N GLU A 21 -17.06 -17.05 -7.11
CA GLU A 21 -16.03 -15.99 -7.16
C GLU A 21 -16.65 -14.58 -7.13
N ASN A 22 -17.77 -14.33 -7.82
CA ASN A 22 -18.50 -13.06 -7.72
C ASN A 22 -18.94 -12.77 -6.27
N GLN A 23 -19.42 -13.80 -5.55
CA GLN A 23 -19.82 -13.66 -4.14
C GLN A 23 -18.63 -13.32 -3.25
N GLN A 24 -17.48 -13.96 -3.46
CA GLN A 24 -16.26 -13.68 -2.71
C GLN A 24 -15.75 -12.25 -2.96
N ILE A 25 -15.74 -11.81 -4.22
CA ILE A 25 -15.37 -10.43 -4.58
C ILE A 25 -16.32 -9.44 -3.91
N ALA A 26 -17.64 -9.67 -3.99
CA ALA A 26 -18.63 -8.80 -3.35
C ALA A 26 -18.47 -8.75 -1.82
N GLN A 27 -18.20 -9.89 -1.18
CA GLN A 27 -17.96 -9.96 0.26
C GLN A 27 -16.69 -9.19 0.66
N THR A 28 -15.63 -9.30 -0.15
CA THR A 28 -14.38 -8.56 0.04
C THR A 28 -14.60 -7.05 -0.06
N LEU A 29 -15.41 -6.59 -1.03
CA LEU A 29 -15.76 -5.18 -1.19
C LEU A 29 -16.66 -4.65 -0.05
N ASP A 30 -17.59 -5.45 0.44
CA ASP A 30 -18.39 -5.09 1.62
C ASP A 30 -17.52 -4.98 2.89
N GLU A 31 -16.51 -5.85 3.04
CA GLU A 31 -15.55 -5.73 4.13
C GLU A 31 -14.73 -4.44 4.03
N ILE A 32 -14.24 -4.10 2.83
CA ILE A 32 -13.55 -2.82 2.59
C ILE A 32 -14.46 -1.63 2.99
N ALA A 33 -15.73 -1.66 2.62
CA ALA A 33 -16.69 -0.62 2.97
C ALA A 33 -16.87 -0.50 4.50
N GLN A 34 -17.00 -1.63 5.19
CA GLN A 34 -17.12 -1.68 6.64
C GLN A 34 -15.87 -1.12 7.34
N LEU A 35 -14.68 -1.55 6.92
CA LEU A 35 -13.42 -1.06 7.48
C LEU A 35 -13.25 0.45 7.27
N LEU A 36 -13.55 0.95 6.08
CA LEU A 36 -13.51 2.38 5.79
C LEU A 36 -14.48 3.17 6.68
N ASN A 37 -15.68 2.63 6.92
CA ASN A 37 -16.67 3.25 7.82
C ASN A 37 -16.18 3.28 9.27
N ASP A 38 -15.65 2.16 9.77
CA ASP A 38 -15.12 2.05 11.14
C ASP A 38 -13.92 2.96 11.36
N GLN A 39 -13.11 3.14 10.31
CA GLN A 39 -11.97 4.05 10.27
C GLN A 39 -12.35 5.51 9.98
N LYS A 40 -13.65 5.83 9.95
CA LYS A 40 -14.20 7.17 9.72
C LYS A 40 -13.67 7.82 8.42
N ALA A 41 -13.48 7.01 7.38
CA ALA A 41 -13.17 7.48 6.04
C ALA A 41 -14.38 8.21 5.41
N SER A 42 -14.18 8.74 4.20
CA SER A 42 -15.23 9.44 3.45
C SER A 42 -16.49 8.58 3.23
N GLU A 43 -17.67 9.10 3.61
CA GLU A 43 -18.95 8.43 3.37
C GLU A 43 -19.19 8.11 1.89
N PHE A 44 -18.70 8.96 0.99
CA PHE A 44 -18.81 8.72 -0.45
C PHE A 44 -18.06 7.44 -0.85
N ARG A 45 -16.84 7.23 -0.32
CA ARG A 45 -16.06 6.02 -0.57
C ARG A 45 -16.77 4.79 -0.01
N VAL A 46 -17.25 4.85 1.23
CA VAL A 46 -18.01 3.76 1.86
C VAL A 46 -19.20 3.35 1.00
N ARG A 47 -20.01 4.33 0.55
CA ARG A 47 -21.17 4.06 -0.32
C ARG A 47 -20.77 3.48 -1.67
N ALA A 48 -19.66 3.93 -2.28
CA ALA A 48 -19.18 3.41 -3.55
C ALA A 48 -18.81 1.92 -3.47
N TYR A 49 -18.09 1.50 -2.42
CA TYR A 49 -17.72 0.09 -2.23
C TYR A 49 -18.94 -0.81 -1.99
N HIS A 50 -19.91 -0.39 -1.16
CA HIS A 50 -21.16 -1.13 -0.98
C HIS A 50 -21.99 -1.23 -2.26
N ALA A 51 -22.06 -0.15 -3.05
CA ALA A 51 -22.80 -0.15 -4.30
C ALA A 51 -22.16 -1.12 -5.32
N ALA A 52 -20.84 -1.10 -5.45
CA ALA A 52 -20.13 -2.04 -6.31
C ALA A 52 -20.27 -3.50 -5.86
N ALA A 53 -20.19 -3.77 -4.55
CA ALA A 53 -20.42 -5.10 -3.98
C ALA A 53 -21.80 -5.63 -4.37
N LYS A 54 -22.83 -4.79 -4.27
CA LYS A 54 -24.19 -5.13 -4.68
C LYS A 54 -24.28 -5.43 -6.18
N THR A 55 -23.68 -4.57 -7.03
CA THR A 55 -23.65 -4.79 -8.48
C THR A 55 -23.02 -6.13 -8.81
N ILE A 56 -21.81 -6.41 -8.32
CA ILE A 56 -21.06 -7.63 -8.62
C ILE A 56 -21.79 -8.88 -8.12
N ARG A 57 -22.35 -8.83 -6.90
CA ARG A 57 -23.16 -9.93 -6.34
C ARG A 57 -24.36 -10.29 -7.20
N SER A 58 -24.96 -9.30 -7.85
CA SER A 58 -26.17 -9.46 -8.66
C SER A 58 -25.91 -9.81 -10.13
N LEU A 59 -24.65 -9.88 -10.55
CA LEU A 59 -24.33 -10.20 -11.94
C LEU A 59 -24.76 -11.64 -12.28
N PRO A 60 -25.50 -11.83 -13.38
CA PRO A 60 -25.88 -13.16 -13.84
C PRO A 60 -24.71 -13.94 -14.47
N THR A 61 -23.66 -13.22 -14.87
CA THR A 61 -22.45 -13.77 -15.49
C THR A 61 -21.26 -13.60 -14.53
N SER A 62 -20.32 -14.54 -14.55
CA SER A 62 -19.08 -14.40 -13.77
C SER A 62 -18.31 -13.15 -14.18
N VAL A 63 -17.72 -12.46 -13.20
CA VAL A 63 -16.84 -11.31 -13.46
C VAL A 63 -15.60 -11.72 -14.26
N ARG A 64 -15.15 -12.97 -14.12
CA ARG A 64 -14.00 -13.51 -14.88
C ARG A 64 -14.28 -13.56 -16.38
N VAL A 65 -15.45 -14.08 -16.76
CA VAL A 65 -15.89 -14.12 -18.16
C VAL A 65 -16.03 -12.72 -18.75
N LEU A 66 -16.56 -11.78 -17.96
CA LEU A 66 -16.68 -10.38 -18.37
C LEU A 66 -15.30 -9.77 -18.67
N VAL A 67 -14.30 -10.01 -17.80
CA VAL A 67 -12.93 -9.53 -17.99
C VAL A 67 -12.22 -10.23 -19.15
N GLU A 68 -12.47 -11.53 -19.38
CA GLU A 68 -11.90 -12.27 -20.50
C GLU A 68 -12.41 -11.77 -21.85
N HIS A 69 -13.68 -11.36 -21.94
CA HIS A 69 -14.29 -10.87 -23.18
C HIS A 69 -14.05 -9.37 -23.41
N ASP A 70 -14.31 -8.54 -22.40
CA ASP A 70 -14.36 -7.08 -22.52
C ASP A 70 -13.17 -6.37 -21.83
N GLY A 71 -12.26 -7.13 -21.21
CA GLY A 71 -11.15 -6.57 -20.44
C GLY A 71 -11.62 -5.77 -19.23
N ILE A 72 -10.82 -4.80 -18.81
CA ILE A 72 -11.15 -3.92 -17.68
C ILE A 72 -12.30 -2.96 -18.00
N GLU A 73 -12.50 -2.60 -19.27
CA GLU A 73 -13.60 -1.72 -19.69
C GLU A 73 -14.97 -2.35 -19.43
N GLY A 74 -15.08 -3.69 -19.55
CA GLY A 74 -16.28 -4.42 -19.14
C GLY A 74 -16.63 -4.21 -17.68
N LEU A 75 -15.64 -4.17 -16.78
CA LEU A 75 -15.85 -3.86 -15.37
C LEU A 75 -16.29 -2.41 -15.16
N ILE A 76 -15.63 -1.46 -15.82
CA ILE A 76 -15.91 -0.02 -15.69
C ILE A 76 -17.30 0.34 -16.20
N ALA A 77 -17.81 -0.41 -17.19
CA ALA A 77 -19.16 -0.23 -17.71
C ALA A 77 -20.26 -0.65 -16.72
N LEU A 78 -19.92 -1.41 -15.66
CA LEU A 78 -20.90 -1.84 -14.68
C LEU A 78 -21.40 -0.67 -13.81
N PRO A 79 -22.70 -0.64 -13.46
CA PRO A 79 -23.23 0.37 -12.56
C PRO A 79 -22.46 0.42 -11.25
N SER A 80 -22.07 1.63 -10.84
CA SER A 80 -21.35 1.87 -9.58
C SER A 80 -19.94 1.26 -9.49
N VAL A 81 -19.39 0.73 -10.59
CA VAL A 81 -18.00 0.25 -10.65
C VAL A 81 -17.17 1.27 -11.42
N GLY A 82 -16.43 2.10 -10.68
CA GLY A 82 -15.45 3.00 -11.29
C GLY A 82 -14.06 2.34 -11.46
N ASN A 83 -13.15 3.03 -12.14
CA ASN A 83 -11.76 2.62 -12.37
C ASN A 83 -11.04 2.04 -11.13
N SER A 84 -11.13 2.68 -9.96
CA SER A 84 -10.52 2.16 -8.71
C SER A 84 -10.99 0.75 -8.38
N ILE A 85 -12.31 0.54 -8.46
CA ILE A 85 -12.95 -0.71 -8.06
C ILE A 85 -12.69 -1.78 -9.12
N ALA A 86 -12.77 -1.41 -10.40
CA ALA A 86 -12.42 -2.30 -11.51
C ALA A 86 -10.99 -2.84 -11.37
N ASN A 87 -10.02 -1.98 -11.05
CA ASN A 87 -8.63 -2.38 -10.80
C ASN A 87 -8.49 -3.34 -9.61
N LEU A 88 -9.20 -3.09 -8.50
CA LEU A 88 -9.18 -3.99 -7.34
C LEU A 88 -9.80 -5.36 -7.65
N VAL A 89 -10.88 -5.38 -8.41
CA VAL A 89 -11.54 -6.61 -8.86
C VAL A 89 -10.61 -7.40 -9.79
N GLN A 90 -9.98 -6.74 -10.76
CA GLN A 90 -9.00 -7.37 -11.65
C GLN A 90 -7.80 -7.92 -10.86
N GLN A 91 -7.29 -7.18 -9.88
CA GLN A 91 -6.23 -7.63 -8.97
C GLN A 91 -6.63 -8.91 -8.22
N TYR A 92 -7.87 -8.95 -7.72
CA TYR A 92 -8.39 -10.14 -7.05
C TYR A 92 -8.46 -11.33 -8.00
N LEU A 93 -8.95 -11.15 -9.24
CA LEU A 93 -9.03 -12.24 -10.23
C LEU A 93 -7.65 -12.83 -10.58
N GLN A 94 -6.60 -12.02 -10.52
CA GLN A 94 -5.22 -12.43 -10.82
C GLN A 94 -4.50 -13.05 -9.62
N THR A 95 -4.75 -12.55 -8.40
CA THR A 95 -3.93 -12.85 -7.22
C THR A 95 -4.69 -13.50 -6.06
N GLY A 96 -6.02 -13.52 -6.14
CA GLY A 96 -6.93 -13.90 -5.06
C GLY A 96 -6.99 -12.89 -3.91
N ARG A 97 -6.44 -11.68 -4.07
CA ARG A 97 -6.34 -10.66 -3.01
C ARG A 97 -6.58 -9.23 -3.49
N MET A 98 -6.98 -8.35 -2.56
CA MET A 98 -7.14 -6.91 -2.79
C MET A 98 -6.18 -6.13 -1.89
N SER A 99 -5.23 -5.42 -2.50
CA SER A 99 -4.21 -4.65 -1.78
C SER A 99 -4.78 -3.57 -0.84
N LEU A 100 -5.94 -3.00 -1.18
CA LEU A 100 -6.63 -2.05 -0.31
C LEU A 100 -7.13 -2.71 0.99
N LEU A 101 -7.66 -3.93 0.92
CA LEU A 101 -8.13 -4.64 2.11
C LEU A 101 -6.98 -4.93 3.08
N ASP A 102 -5.87 -5.43 2.54
CA ASP A 102 -4.64 -5.68 3.31
C ASP A 102 -4.18 -4.40 4.02
N ARG A 103 -4.15 -3.27 3.30
CA ARG A 103 -3.78 -1.96 3.83
C ARG A 103 -4.71 -1.48 4.95
N LEU A 104 -6.03 -1.60 4.77
CA LEU A 104 -7.02 -1.21 5.77
C LEU A 104 -6.91 -2.08 7.04
N ARG A 105 -6.42 -3.31 6.91
CA ARG A 105 -6.07 -4.20 8.03
C ARG A 105 -4.68 -3.93 8.61
N GLY A 106 -3.93 -2.96 8.07
CA GLY A 106 -2.56 -2.67 8.50
C GLY A 106 -1.55 -3.78 8.15
N GLU A 107 -1.81 -4.52 7.08
CA GLU A 107 -0.96 -5.61 6.59
C GLU A 107 0.00 -5.14 5.49
N SER A 108 1.25 -5.61 5.55
CA SER A 108 2.24 -5.43 4.49
C SER A 108 2.64 -6.77 3.86
N HIS A 109 2.53 -6.91 2.54
CA HIS A 109 2.79 -8.18 1.82
C HIS A 109 4.06 -8.17 0.96
N ALA A 110 4.88 -7.14 1.09
CA ALA A 110 6.15 -6.98 0.36
C ALA A 110 7.01 -8.24 0.37
N GLU A 111 7.07 -8.92 1.52
CA GLU A 111 7.84 -10.15 1.70
C GLU A 111 7.36 -11.32 0.86
N THR A 112 6.04 -11.46 0.71
CA THR A 112 5.47 -12.50 -0.14
C THR A 112 5.62 -12.10 -1.60
N LEU A 113 5.36 -10.83 -1.92
CA LEU A 113 5.43 -10.32 -3.29
C LEU A 113 6.84 -10.40 -3.87
N PHE A 114 7.88 -9.92 -3.18
CA PHE A 114 9.23 -9.97 -3.75
C PHE A 114 9.81 -11.37 -3.76
N SER A 115 9.35 -12.26 -2.86
CA SER A 115 9.74 -13.67 -2.92
C SER A 115 9.32 -14.37 -4.21
N THR A 116 8.39 -13.79 -4.98
CA THR A 116 8.03 -14.30 -6.31
C THR A 116 9.09 -14.02 -7.37
N VAL A 117 10.04 -13.10 -7.12
CA VAL A 117 11.10 -12.73 -8.06
C VAL A 117 12.25 -13.73 -7.93
N PRO A 118 12.65 -14.41 -9.02
CA PRO A 118 13.81 -15.29 -9.01
C PRO A 118 15.05 -14.60 -8.40
N GLY A 119 15.72 -15.30 -7.47
CA GLY A 119 16.88 -14.76 -6.76
C GLY A 119 16.54 -13.93 -5.51
N ILE A 120 15.26 -13.68 -5.25
CA ILE A 120 14.76 -13.10 -3.99
C ILE A 120 14.01 -14.19 -3.23
N GLY A 121 14.66 -14.78 -2.23
CA GLY A 121 13.99 -15.69 -1.28
C GLY A 121 13.29 -14.92 -0.15
N ARG A 122 12.49 -15.61 0.67
CA ARG A 122 11.75 -15.01 1.80
C ARG A 122 12.61 -14.10 2.70
N GLU A 123 13.79 -14.59 3.10
CA GLU A 123 14.73 -13.83 3.94
C GLU A 123 15.23 -12.55 3.25
N LEU A 124 15.53 -12.65 1.95
CA LEU A 124 15.96 -11.49 1.19
C LEU A 124 14.80 -10.52 0.93
N SER A 125 13.60 -11.04 0.73
CA SER A 125 12.38 -10.27 0.56
C SER A 125 12.04 -9.47 1.81
N HIS A 126 12.12 -10.11 2.98
CA HIS A 126 12.03 -9.47 4.28
C HIS A 126 13.08 -8.38 4.39
N ARG A 127 14.36 -8.69 4.15
CA ARG A 127 15.43 -7.70 4.24
C ARG A 127 15.27 -6.52 3.27
N ILE A 128 14.80 -6.75 2.05
CA ILE A 128 14.53 -5.69 1.07
C ILE A 128 13.41 -4.78 1.58
N HIS A 129 12.29 -5.36 2.00
CA HIS A 129 11.18 -4.62 2.57
C HIS A 129 11.62 -3.83 3.81
N GLU A 130 12.43 -4.44 4.66
CA GLU A 130 12.91 -3.83 5.89
C GLU A 130 13.99 -2.78 5.67
N HIS A 131 14.81 -2.88 4.62
CA HIS A 131 15.84 -1.86 4.34
C HIS A 131 15.34 -0.70 3.50
N LEU A 132 14.42 -0.97 2.58
CA LEU A 132 13.99 -0.01 1.57
C LEU A 132 12.53 0.45 1.73
N HIS A 133 11.73 -0.24 2.56
CA HIS A 133 10.31 0.05 2.85
C HIS A 133 9.40 0.07 1.63
N ILE A 134 9.85 -0.59 0.56
CA ILE A 134 9.11 -0.81 -0.67
C ILE A 134 8.19 -2.02 -0.49
N GLU A 135 7.06 -2.02 -1.19
CA GLU A 135 6.07 -3.11 -1.14
C GLU A 135 5.60 -3.62 -2.49
N THR A 136 5.97 -2.94 -3.58
CA THR A 136 5.56 -3.32 -4.95
C THR A 136 6.74 -3.76 -5.82
N LEU A 137 6.47 -4.57 -6.84
CA LEU A 137 7.50 -4.98 -7.81
C LEU A 137 8.04 -3.81 -8.63
N ALA A 138 7.22 -2.78 -8.88
CA ALA A 138 7.64 -1.56 -9.57
C ALA A 138 8.61 -0.73 -8.71
N GLU A 139 8.33 -0.55 -7.42
CA GLU A 139 9.26 0.11 -6.49
C GLU A 139 10.57 -0.67 -6.33
N LEU A 140 10.50 -2.01 -6.40
CA LEU A 140 11.65 -2.88 -6.39
C LEU A 140 12.51 -2.71 -7.65
N ASP A 141 11.88 -2.58 -8.82
CA ASP A 141 12.58 -2.31 -10.08
C ASP A 141 13.24 -0.93 -10.06
N ALA A 142 12.51 0.12 -9.66
CA ALA A 142 13.06 1.47 -9.50
C ALA A 142 14.24 1.48 -8.50
N ALA A 143 14.10 0.81 -7.36
CA ALA A 143 15.19 0.68 -6.39
C ALA A 143 16.41 -0.07 -6.94
N ALA A 144 16.21 -0.99 -7.89
CA ALA A 144 17.30 -1.64 -8.60
C ALA A 144 18.02 -0.66 -9.53
N TRP A 145 17.28 0.13 -10.30
CA TRP A 145 17.81 1.10 -11.26
C TRP A 145 18.55 2.27 -10.59
N GLU A 146 18.00 2.80 -9.51
CA GLU A 146 18.58 3.90 -8.72
C GLU A 146 19.76 3.46 -7.82
N GLY A 147 20.12 2.17 -7.83
CA GLY A 147 21.20 1.61 -7.01
C GLY A 147 20.86 1.52 -5.51
N ARG A 148 19.61 1.77 -5.12
CA ARG A 148 19.15 1.61 -3.72
C ARG A 148 19.24 0.16 -3.24
N LEU A 149 19.02 -0.82 -4.12
CA LEU A 149 19.16 -2.24 -3.78
C LEU A 149 20.58 -2.64 -3.36
N GLU A 150 21.62 -1.97 -3.86
CA GLU A 150 23.02 -2.24 -3.44
C GLU A 150 23.28 -1.87 -1.97
N ARG A 151 22.41 -1.04 -1.37
CA ARG A 151 22.48 -0.65 0.05
C ARG A 151 21.90 -1.71 0.98
N VAL A 152 21.24 -2.74 0.45
CA VAL A 152 20.65 -3.83 1.23
C VAL A 152 21.71 -4.91 1.50
N PRO A 153 22.00 -5.25 2.77
CA PRO A 153 23.00 -6.26 3.11
C PRO A 153 22.72 -7.62 2.43
N GLY A 154 23.70 -8.16 1.71
CA GLY A 154 23.55 -9.41 0.97
C GLY A 154 23.03 -9.24 -0.47
N ILE A 155 22.90 -8.01 -0.96
CA ILE A 155 22.64 -7.71 -2.37
C ILE A 155 23.85 -7.02 -2.99
N GLY A 156 24.67 -7.79 -3.69
CA GLY A 156 25.77 -7.26 -4.49
C GLY A 156 25.35 -6.93 -5.92
N ARG A 157 26.17 -6.17 -6.65
CA ARG A 157 25.92 -5.75 -8.06
C ARG A 157 25.44 -6.86 -8.99
N LYS A 158 26.06 -8.03 -8.91
CA LYS A 158 25.67 -9.20 -9.71
C LYS A 158 24.23 -9.66 -9.43
N ARG A 159 23.81 -9.58 -8.17
CA ARG A 159 22.45 -9.93 -7.76
C ARG A 159 21.45 -8.83 -8.13
N VAL A 160 21.83 -7.55 -8.02
CA VAL A 160 21.00 -6.44 -8.53
C VAL A 160 20.71 -6.61 -10.02
N GLN A 161 21.72 -6.95 -10.83
CA GLN A 161 21.51 -7.20 -12.25
C GLN A 161 20.56 -8.38 -12.49
N ALA A 162 20.75 -9.50 -11.79
CA ALA A 162 19.85 -10.65 -11.90
C ALA A 162 18.39 -10.32 -11.48
N ILE A 163 18.21 -9.45 -10.48
CA ILE A 163 16.90 -8.95 -10.07
C ILE A 163 16.29 -8.08 -11.17
N LYS A 164 17.05 -7.14 -11.75
CA LYS A 164 16.60 -6.31 -12.89
C LYS A 164 16.14 -7.17 -14.07
N ASP A 165 16.96 -8.15 -14.46
CA ASP A 165 16.65 -9.02 -15.58
C ASP A 165 15.38 -9.84 -15.31
N SER A 166 15.21 -10.33 -14.07
CA SER A 166 14.02 -11.09 -13.66
C SER A 166 12.76 -10.23 -13.59
N LEU A 167 12.89 -8.97 -13.16
CA LEU A 167 11.79 -8.00 -13.12
C LEU A 167 11.39 -7.55 -14.51
N ALA A 168 12.34 -7.32 -15.42
CA ALA A 168 12.08 -7.00 -16.81
C ALA A 168 11.23 -8.10 -17.48
N VAL A 169 11.55 -9.37 -17.25
CA VAL A 169 10.74 -10.50 -17.76
C VAL A 169 9.35 -10.54 -17.11
N LYS A 170 9.25 -10.44 -15.78
CA LYS A 170 7.95 -10.48 -15.06
C LYS A 170 7.02 -9.31 -15.40
N LEU A 171 7.56 -8.12 -15.57
CA LEU A 171 6.80 -6.93 -15.96
C LEU A 171 6.38 -6.99 -17.45
N THR A 172 7.10 -7.76 -18.26
CA THR A 172 6.79 -7.97 -19.69
C THR A 172 5.83 -9.14 -19.94
N GLU A 173 5.95 -10.25 -19.21
CA GLU A 173 5.09 -11.45 -19.35
C GLU A 173 3.71 -11.30 -18.68
N GLY A 174 3.54 -10.32 -17.79
CA GLY A 174 2.29 -10.02 -17.10
C GLY A 174 1.31 -9.11 -17.86
N SER A 175 1.49 -8.87 -19.17
CA SER A 175 0.66 -7.92 -19.93
C SER A 175 0.23 -8.46 -21.30
N PRO A 176 -1.06 -8.72 -21.56
CA PRO A 176 -1.68 -8.22 -22.77
C PRO A 176 -1.89 -6.71 -22.56
N SER A 177 -1.02 -5.91 -23.19
CA SER A 177 -1.19 -4.50 -23.53
C SER A 177 -2.20 -3.70 -22.69
N GLN A 178 -1.72 -2.93 -21.71
CA GLN A 178 -2.28 -1.60 -21.50
C GLN A 178 -1.55 -0.65 -22.47
N PRO A 179 -2.14 -0.25 -23.61
CA PRO A 179 -1.66 0.91 -24.34
C PRO A 179 -2.03 2.14 -23.50
N GLY A 180 -1.09 2.59 -22.67
CA GLY A 180 -1.33 3.67 -21.72
C GLY A 180 -0.52 3.60 -20.43
N ALA A 181 0.31 2.57 -20.21
CA ALA A 181 1.36 2.64 -19.20
C ALA A 181 2.51 3.52 -19.71
N GLU A 182 2.21 4.79 -20.00
CA GLU A 182 3.19 5.83 -19.73
C GLU A 182 3.58 5.65 -18.27
N ILE A 183 4.88 5.65 -18.04
CA ILE A 183 5.48 5.70 -16.74
C ILE A 183 5.02 7.04 -16.12
N ASP A 184 3.84 7.09 -15.47
CA ASP A 184 3.46 8.14 -14.52
C ASP A 184 4.21 7.85 -13.20
N GLU A 185 5.52 7.77 -13.33
CA GLU A 185 6.48 8.02 -12.25
C GLU A 185 6.03 9.30 -11.58
N GLY A 186 5.45 9.21 -10.38
CA GLY A 186 5.96 9.86 -9.16
C GLY A 186 6.29 11.37 -9.18
N LYS A 187 6.04 12.11 -10.25
CA LYS A 187 6.32 13.54 -10.44
C LYS A 187 5.11 14.42 -10.12
N ALA A 188 3.93 13.85 -9.84
CA ALA A 188 2.70 14.63 -9.69
C ALA A 188 2.28 14.95 -8.23
N VAL A 189 2.93 14.39 -7.19
CA VAL A 189 2.65 14.73 -5.78
C VAL A 189 3.80 15.57 -5.19
N PRO A 190 3.60 16.87 -4.92
CA PRO A 190 4.62 17.72 -4.31
C PRO A 190 5.10 17.17 -2.97
N ILE A 191 6.41 17.24 -2.68
CA ILE A 191 6.96 16.85 -1.36
C ILE A 191 6.24 17.55 -0.22
N LYS A 192 5.90 18.82 -0.40
CA LYS A 192 5.15 19.60 0.59
C LYS A 192 3.84 18.89 0.98
N GLU A 193 3.10 18.36 0.02
CA GLU A 193 1.82 17.69 0.27
C GLU A 193 2.01 16.44 1.15
N LEU A 194 3.07 15.66 0.90
CA LEU A 194 3.41 14.49 1.71
C LEU A 194 3.87 14.87 3.13
N LEU A 195 4.64 15.94 3.26
CA LEU A 195 5.09 16.45 4.56
C LEU A 195 3.95 17.05 5.38
N ASP A 196 3.01 17.77 4.74
CA ASP A 196 1.81 18.30 5.38
C ASP A 196 0.92 17.15 5.91
N ILE A 197 0.79 16.04 5.16
CA ILE A 197 0.07 14.84 5.61
C ILE A 197 0.78 14.17 6.80
N ASP A 198 2.12 14.07 6.77
CA ASP A 198 2.91 13.54 7.88
C ASP A 198 2.71 14.36 9.17
N GLU A 199 2.76 15.68 9.05
CA GLU A 199 2.55 16.60 10.17
C GLU A 199 1.14 16.45 10.76
N GLU A 200 0.11 16.53 9.91
CA GLU A 200 -1.30 16.36 10.34
C GLU A 200 -1.52 15.00 11.03
N TYR A 201 -0.99 13.93 10.45
CA TYR A 201 -1.11 12.59 11.01
C TYR A 201 -0.47 12.52 12.39
N ARG A 202 0.78 12.98 12.55
CA ARG A 202 1.51 12.90 13.82
C ARG A 202 0.83 13.73 14.90
N GLU A 203 0.40 14.96 14.61
CA GLU A 203 -0.31 15.82 15.54
C GLU A 203 -1.59 15.15 16.07
N LYS A 204 -2.43 14.65 15.17
CA LYS A 204 -3.69 13.98 15.54
C LYS A 204 -3.46 12.65 16.25
N ALA A 205 -2.43 11.90 15.86
CA ALA A 205 -2.06 10.64 16.52
C ALA A 205 -1.63 10.89 17.98
N ILE A 206 -0.75 11.88 18.21
CA ILE A 206 -0.29 12.27 19.55
C ILE A 206 -1.46 12.80 20.40
N ALA A 207 -2.34 13.59 19.79
CA ALA A 207 -3.53 14.11 20.47
C ALA A 207 -4.61 13.03 20.73
N GLY A 208 -4.42 11.79 20.25
CA GLY A 208 -5.38 10.70 20.42
C GLY A 208 -6.70 10.89 19.67
N GLN A 209 -6.69 11.70 18.60
CA GLN A 209 -7.90 12.07 17.85
C GLN A 209 -8.22 11.12 16.69
N LEU A 210 -7.27 10.25 16.33
CA LEU A 210 -7.43 9.31 15.22
C LEU A 210 -8.11 8.00 15.66
N PRO A 211 -8.96 7.40 14.80
CA PRO A 211 -9.40 6.03 14.99
C PRO A 211 -8.20 5.08 14.99
N LYS A 212 -8.35 3.95 15.68
CA LYS A 212 -7.31 2.92 15.79
C LYS A 212 -7.79 1.62 15.15
N ILE A 213 -6.88 0.95 14.45
CA ILE A 213 -7.11 -0.37 13.87
C ILE A 213 -6.37 -1.44 14.68
N SER A 214 -6.87 -2.68 14.58
CA SER A 214 -6.19 -3.87 15.07
C SER A 214 -5.39 -4.49 13.93
N PRO A 215 -4.09 -4.17 13.78
CA PRO A 215 -3.31 -4.82 12.73
C PRO A 215 -3.19 -6.32 13.02
N SER A 216 -3.17 -7.17 12.00
CA SER A 216 -3.04 -8.62 12.21
C SER A 216 -1.59 -9.04 12.52
N LYS A 217 -0.61 -8.29 12.01
CA LYS A 217 0.81 -8.50 12.26
C LYS A 217 1.26 -7.82 13.56
N PHE A 218 2.13 -8.49 14.30
CA PHE A 218 2.69 -8.01 15.58
C PHE A 218 1.62 -7.65 16.62
N ASN A 219 0.47 -8.33 16.60
CA ASN A 219 -0.66 -8.07 17.48
C ASN A 219 -1.38 -9.36 17.92
N PRO A 220 -0.74 -10.23 18.71
CA PRO A 220 -1.31 -11.54 19.08
C PRO A 220 -2.60 -11.43 19.90
N LYS A 221 -2.88 -10.27 20.51
CA LYS A 221 -4.07 -10.01 21.31
C LYS A 221 -5.20 -9.34 20.52
N ASN A 222 -5.00 -9.07 19.22
CA ASN A 222 -5.96 -8.40 18.34
C ASN A 222 -6.50 -7.06 18.90
N ILE A 223 -5.63 -6.30 19.58
CA ILE A 223 -5.99 -5.03 20.21
C ILE A 223 -5.91 -3.91 19.18
N ALA A 224 -6.86 -2.98 19.21
CA ALA A 224 -6.82 -1.79 18.35
C ALA A 224 -5.84 -0.77 18.92
N TRP A 225 -4.67 -0.62 18.30
CA TRP A 225 -3.61 0.25 18.80
C TRP A 225 -3.00 1.17 17.74
N LEU A 226 -3.10 0.84 16.44
CA LEU A 226 -2.46 1.60 15.37
C LEU A 226 -3.37 2.75 14.90
N PRO A 227 -2.98 4.03 15.09
CA PRO A 227 -3.76 5.16 14.59
C PRO A 227 -3.77 5.19 13.06
N ILE A 228 -4.90 5.59 12.48
CA ILE A 228 -5.05 5.74 11.03
C ILE A 228 -5.71 7.09 10.70
N LEU A 229 -5.20 7.76 9.68
CA LEU A 229 -5.78 8.97 9.10
C LEU A 229 -6.17 8.69 7.65
N HIS A 230 -7.42 8.99 7.30
CA HIS A 230 -7.81 9.18 5.91
C HIS A 230 -7.96 10.68 5.64
N THR A 231 -7.34 11.16 4.58
CA THR A 231 -7.39 12.58 4.19
C THR A 231 -7.46 12.73 2.68
N GLU A 232 -7.83 13.92 2.21
CA GLU A 232 -7.92 14.23 0.79
C GLU A 232 -7.15 15.52 0.49
N ARG A 233 -6.30 15.47 -0.54
CA ARG A 233 -5.48 16.61 -1.00
C ARG A 233 -5.48 16.60 -2.53
N GLY A 234 -5.80 17.73 -3.15
CA GLY A 234 -5.79 17.86 -4.61
C GLY A 234 -6.66 16.82 -5.35
N GLY A 235 -7.78 16.38 -4.75
CA GLY A 235 -8.65 15.33 -5.32
C GLY A 235 -8.11 13.90 -5.19
N ARG A 236 -7.02 13.71 -4.44
CA ARG A 236 -6.39 12.41 -4.18
C ARG A 236 -6.68 12.00 -2.76
N HIS A 237 -7.08 10.74 -2.60
CA HIS A 237 -7.31 10.17 -1.28
C HIS A 237 -6.02 9.57 -0.73
N TYR A 238 -5.72 9.90 0.51
CA TYR A 238 -4.58 9.39 1.23
C TYR A 238 -4.99 8.64 2.47
N THR A 239 -4.22 7.61 2.79
CA THR A 239 -4.28 6.89 4.05
C THR A 239 -2.90 6.95 4.69
N ALA A 240 -2.80 7.51 5.90
CA ALA A 240 -1.57 7.62 6.66
C ALA A 240 -1.67 6.82 7.95
N MET A 241 -0.60 6.09 8.27
CA MET A 241 -0.47 5.32 9.50
C MET A 241 1.00 5.14 9.87
N PHE A 242 1.28 4.78 11.11
CA PHE A 242 2.64 4.39 11.48
C PHE A 242 3.02 3.04 10.85
N SER A 243 4.31 2.89 10.55
CA SER A 243 4.87 1.63 10.08
C SER A 243 4.74 0.55 11.16
N ASN A 244 4.13 -0.58 10.79
CA ASN A 244 4.00 -1.77 11.65
C ASN A 244 4.88 -2.94 11.14
N THR A 245 6.05 -2.63 10.57
CA THR A 245 7.01 -3.66 10.11
C THR A 245 7.95 -4.10 11.23
N ALA A 246 8.57 -5.29 11.12
CA ALA A 246 9.41 -5.85 12.19
C ALA A 246 10.53 -4.89 12.59
N ARG A 247 11.14 -4.20 11.63
CA ARG A 247 12.23 -3.25 11.83
C ARG A 247 11.77 -1.97 12.52
N ALA A 248 10.55 -1.52 12.26
CA ALA A 248 10.02 -0.39 13.02
C ALA A 248 9.93 -0.75 14.51
N HIS A 249 9.57 -2.01 14.83
CA HIS A 249 9.60 -2.53 16.21
C HIS A 249 11.03 -2.73 16.72
N GLU A 250 11.93 -3.34 15.95
CA GLU A 250 13.32 -3.57 16.34
C GLU A 250 14.10 -2.28 16.59
N LEU A 251 13.83 -1.24 15.79
CA LEU A 251 14.45 0.08 15.93
C LEU A 251 13.71 1.00 16.91
N ASN A 252 12.60 0.53 17.50
CA ASN A 252 11.71 1.33 18.34
C ASN A 252 11.23 2.63 17.66
N THR A 253 11.05 2.58 16.33
CA THR A 253 10.61 3.70 15.46
C THR A 253 9.17 3.53 14.95
N THR A 254 8.38 2.64 15.56
CA THR A 254 6.94 2.47 15.26
C THR A 254 6.11 3.74 15.44
N HIS A 255 6.67 4.81 16.00
CA HIS A 255 6.02 6.12 16.17
C HIS A 255 6.75 7.25 15.42
N ASP A 256 7.82 6.93 14.68
CA ASP A 256 8.57 7.87 13.86
C ASP A 256 8.26 7.68 12.37
N TRP A 257 8.09 6.44 11.92
CA TRP A 257 7.92 6.16 10.50
C TRP A 257 6.46 6.22 10.11
N VAL A 258 6.10 7.19 9.29
CA VAL A 258 4.74 7.37 8.78
C VAL A 258 4.70 6.87 7.35
N VAL A 259 3.83 5.90 7.09
CA VAL A 259 3.56 5.40 5.75
C VAL A 259 2.31 6.10 5.23
N ILE A 260 2.44 6.74 4.08
CA ILE A 260 1.37 7.44 3.37
C ILE A 260 1.08 6.67 2.10
N PHE A 261 -0.17 6.25 1.93
CA PHE A 261 -0.66 5.61 0.73
C PHE A 261 -1.60 6.54 -0.01
N ARG A 262 -1.58 6.50 -1.33
CA ARG A 262 -2.55 7.12 -2.23
C ARG A 262 -3.47 6.04 -2.78
N ASP A 263 -4.78 6.26 -2.64
CA ASP A 263 -5.85 5.29 -2.89
C ASP A 263 -6.80 5.77 -4.01
N ASP A 264 -6.30 6.31 -5.13
CA ASP A 264 -7.16 6.77 -6.22
C ASP A 264 -7.24 5.81 -7.42
N ALA A 265 -8.19 6.11 -8.31
CA ALA A 265 -8.60 5.30 -9.45
C ALA A 265 -7.53 5.02 -10.50
N GLN A 266 -6.57 5.92 -10.64
CA GLN A 266 -5.65 5.95 -11.77
C GLN A 266 -4.20 5.75 -11.35
N SER A 267 -3.87 5.94 -10.07
CA SER A 267 -2.51 5.78 -9.57
C SER A 267 -2.48 5.39 -8.10
N HIS A 268 -1.69 4.37 -7.79
CA HIS A 268 -1.33 4.03 -6.43
C HIS A 268 0.06 4.60 -6.12
N GLY A 269 0.20 5.22 -4.95
CA GLY A 269 1.48 5.74 -4.48
C GLY A 269 1.68 5.37 -3.02
N ARG A 270 2.93 5.12 -2.64
CA ARG A 270 3.30 4.89 -1.25
C ARG A 270 4.58 5.67 -0.96
N TRP A 271 4.57 6.36 0.17
CA TRP A 271 5.73 7.10 0.66
C TRP A 271 5.93 6.80 2.12
N THR A 272 7.19 6.68 2.54
CA THR A 272 7.53 6.59 3.96
C THR A 272 8.25 7.87 4.36
N VAL A 273 7.66 8.57 5.32
CA VAL A 273 8.25 9.75 5.94
C VAL A 273 8.93 9.32 7.22
N ILE A 274 10.20 9.71 7.38
CA ILE A 274 11.02 9.37 8.54
C ILE A 274 11.74 10.61 9.06
N THR A 275 12.22 10.56 10.30
CA THR A 275 13.17 11.55 10.78
C THR A 275 14.56 11.15 10.31
N SER A 276 15.22 12.03 9.56
CA SER A 276 16.60 11.77 9.13
C SER A 276 17.54 11.75 10.32
N GLN A 277 18.30 10.68 10.48
CA GLN A 277 19.31 10.55 11.54
C GLN A 277 20.70 11.05 11.13
N PHE A 278 20.92 11.33 9.84
CA PHE A 278 22.25 11.61 9.29
C PHE A 278 22.22 12.72 8.23
N GLY A 279 23.40 13.30 7.97
CA GLY A 279 23.60 14.25 6.86
C GLY A 279 23.02 15.64 7.12
N LYS A 280 22.94 16.46 6.06
CA LYS A 280 22.52 17.88 6.14
C LYS A 280 21.07 18.09 6.59
N LEU A 281 20.25 17.04 6.52
CA LEU A 281 18.85 17.06 6.93
C LEU A 281 18.63 16.35 8.27
N GLN A 282 19.69 16.11 9.06
CA GLN A 282 19.56 15.46 10.37
C GLN A 282 18.53 16.21 11.24
N GLY A 283 17.59 15.46 11.81
CA GLY A 283 16.47 15.99 12.61
C GLY A 283 15.26 16.45 11.77
N CYS A 284 15.34 16.48 10.44
CA CYS A 284 14.23 16.85 9.57
C CYS A 284 13.40 15.63 9.15
N ARG A 285 12.11 15.87 8.90
CA ARG A 285 11.22 14.87 8.27
C ARG A 285 11.53 14.79 6.79
N ILE A 286 11.81 13.59 6.29
CA ILE A 286 12.16 13.38 4.88
C ILE A 286 11.32 12.25 4.29
N VAL A 287 10.94 12.41 3.03
CA VAL A 287 10.34 11.35 2.23
C VAL A 287 11.46 10.45 1.70
N ARG A 288 11.47 9.18 2.10
CA ARG A 288 12.47 8.19 1.67
C ARG A 288 12.51 8.09 0.13
N GLY A 289 13.71 8.13 -0.43
CA GLY A 289 13.94 8.07 -1.88
C GLY A 289 13.73 9.41 -2.61
N ARG A 290 13.33 10.47 -1.91
CA ARG A 290 13.17 11.83 -2.45
C ARG A 290 13.97 12.85 -1.63
N GLU A 291 15.15 12.46 -1.15
CA GLU A 291 15.97 13.26 -0.22
C GLU A 291 16.44 14.58 -0.84
N ASP A 292 16.73 14.59 -2.14
CA ASP A 292 17.16 15.80 -2.86
C ASP A 292 16.03 16.83 -2.95
N GLU A 293 14.80 16.39 -3.25
CA GLU A 293 13.61 17.26 -3.27
C GLU A 293 13.27 17.77 -1.87
N CYS A 294 13.42 16.93 -0.83
CA CYS A 294 13.26 17.37 0.56
C CYS A 294 14.28 18.46 0.92
N ARG A 295 15.54 18.31 0.49
CA ARG A 295 16.57 19.33 0.71
C ARG A 295 16.21 20.65 0.04
N GLU A 296 15.74 20.62 -1.19
CA GLU A 296 15.30 21.82 -1.91
C GLU A 296 14.08 22.47 -1.24
N HIS A 297 13.10 21.65 -0.81
CA HIS A 297 11.93 22.10 -0.07
C HIS A 297 12.34 22.86 1.20
N TYR A 298 13.18 22.27 2.04
CA TYR A 298 13.65 22.91 3.28
C TYR A 298 14.52 24.13 3.01
N THR A 299 15.35 24.14 1.97
CA THR A 299 16.18 25.32 1.63
C THR A 299 15.33 26.50 1.15
N THR A 300 14.23 26.22 0.47
CA THR A 300 13.38 27.23 -0.20
C THR A 300 12.25 27.75 0.69
N HIS A 301 11.64 26.87 1.50
CA HIS A 301 10.39 27.18 2.23
C HIS A 301 10.57 27.28 3.74
N CYS A 302 11.64 26.70 4.28
CA CYS A 302 12.07 26.92 5.65
C CYS A 302 13.34 27.78 5.57
N ASN A 303 13.55 28.70 6.50
CA ASN A 303 14.75 29.53 6.52
C ASN A 303 15.94 28.68 7.02
N PHE A 304 16.33 27.66 6.23
CA PHE A 304 17.34 26.67 6.59
C PHE A 304 18.72 27.31 6.54
N HIS A 305 19.04 28.07 7.60
CA HIS A 305 20.44 28.26 7.97
C HIS A 305 20.98 26.90 8.38
N GLN A 306 22.18 26.57 7.90
CA GLN A 306 22.93 25.41 8.41
C GLN A 306 22.78 25.37 9.94
N PRO A 307 22.40 24.22 10.54
CA PRO A 307 22.23 24.16 11.97
C PRO A 307 23.53 24.60 12.64
N VAL A 308 23.45 25.65 13.46
CA VAL A 308 24.51 25.96 14.40
C VAL A 308 24.58 24.76 15.34
N ALA A 309 25.78 24.19 15.51
CA ALA A 309 25.96 22.98 16.30
C ALA A 309 25.27 23.10 17.67
N GLY A 310 24.26 22.25 17.92
CA GLY A 310 23.63 22.10 19.24
C GLY A 310 22.19 22.55 19.43
N GLN A 311 21.43 22.94 18.38
CA GLN A 311 19.99 23.21 18.52
C GLN A 311 19.14 22.31 17.61
N SER A 312 18.23 21.54 18.22
CA SER A 312 17.20 20.76 17.52
C SER A 312 16.10 21.70 17.01
N PRO A 313 15.79 21.72 15.70
CA PRO A 313 14.74 22.58 15.14
C PRO A 313 13.31 22.12 15.47
N TYR A 314 13.15 20.94 16.09
CA TYR A 314 11.87 20.44 16.58
C TYR A 314 12.02 19.94 18.01
N PRO A 315 11.05 20.24 18.92
CA PRO A 315 11.08 19.69 20.26
C PRO A 315 10.97 18.16 20.17
N GLU A 316 11.87 17.47 20.86
CA GLU A 316 11.73 16.02 21.09
C GLU A 316 10.35 15.77 21.71
N LEU A 317 9.63 14.77 21.21
CA LEU A 317 8.42 14.30 21.87
C LEU A 317 8.83 13.82 23.27
N PRO A 318 8.12 14.23 24.34
CA PRO A 318 8.46 13.80 25.69
C PRO A 318 8.57 12.27 25.77
N SER A 319 9.67 11.77 26.31
CA SER A 319 9.92 10.34 26.55
C SER A 319 9.04 9.74 27.68
N MET A 320 7.81 10.24 27.84
CA MET A 320 6.92 9.95 28.96
C MET A 320 5.87 8.88 28.62
N TRP A 321 6.24 7.86 27.83
CA TRP A 321 5.34 6.75 27.48
C TRP A 321 5.98 5.36 27.63
N GLU A 322 7.09 5.25 28.37
CA GLU A 322 7.46 3.98 28.98
C GLU A 322 6.92 3.93 30.40
N GLU A 323 5.77 3.26 30.58
CA GLU A 323 5.52 2.27 31.62
C GLU A 323 4.04 1.87 31.59
N GLY A 324 3.74 0.66 31.11
CA GLY A 324 2.49 0.04 31.53
C GLY A 324 1.83 -1.01 30.65
N HIS A 325 2.24 -1.30 29.41
CA HIS A 325 1.60 -2.41 28.66
C HIS A 325 2.57 -3.17 27.74
N GLY A 326 3.21 -4.19 28.31
CA GLY A 326 3.49 -5.44 27.60
C GLY A 326 4.80 -5.56 26.82
N ARG A 327 5.96 -5.40 27.49
CA ARG A 327 7.20 -6.03 27.02
C ARG A 327 7.10 -7.54 27.25
N ILE A 328 7.15 -8.34 26.18
CA ILE A 328 7.65 -9.72 26.25
C ILE A 328 9.15 -9.62 26.03
N THR A 329 9.93 -9.83 27.08
CA THR A 329 11.38 -10.04 26.97
C THR A 329 11.60 -11.45 26.43
N PRO A 330 12.32 -11.65 25.32
CA PRO A 330 12.84 -12.97 25.00
C PRO A 330 13.96 -13.30 25.99
N ASN A 331 13.83 -14.48 26.60
CA ASN A 331 14.89 -15.14 27.37
C ASN A 331 15.85 -15.84 26.40
#